data_AF-A0A2N1HBV9-F1
#
_entry.id   AF-A0A2N1HBV9-F1
#
_cell.length_a   1.000
_cell.length_b   1.000
_cell.length_c   1.000
_cell.angle_alpha   90.00
_cell.angle_beta   90.00
_cell.angle_gamma   90.00
#
_symmetry.space_group_name_H-M   'P 1'
#
loop_
_entity.id
_entity.type
_entity.pdbx_description
1 polymer ?
#
loop_
_entity_poly.entity_id
_entity_poly.type
_entity_poly.pdbx_seq_one_letter_code
_entity_poly.pdbx_strand_id
1 'polypeptide(L)'
;MIDFKWQFVFPSTVRCLHPTDGYYCRHHLHWTALTKSLRKALNQTSIRKHVTAHTFRHSFATQLLLNGADISTVQELLGHNYLRTTQIYTYVIGQHSSGTTSPMDRK
;
A
#
# COMPACT_ATOMS: atom_id res chain seq x y z
N MET A 1 20.63 -15.40 -17.91
CA MET A 1 20.10 -14.72 -16.72
C MET A 1 20.13 -13.22 -17.01
N ILE A 2 19.03 -12.48 -16.85
CA ILE A 2 19.00 -11.04 -17.14
C ILE A 2 19.72 -10.31 -16.00
N ASP A 3 20.84 -9.65 -16.30
CA ASP A 3 21.57 -8.81 -15.34
C ASP A 3 20.90 -7.43 -15.26
N PHE A 4 20.26 -7.14 -14.12
CA PHE A 4 19.45 -5.93 -13.94
C PHE A 4 20.26 -4.66 -13.66
N LYS A 5 21.56 -4.77 -13.37
CA LYS A 5 22.42 -3.62 -12.97
C LYS A 5 21.65 -2.64 -12.06
N TRP A 6 21.71 -1.33 -12.35
CA TRP A 6 20.98 -0.27 -11.64
C TRP A 6 19.73 0.20 -12.39
N GLN A 7 19.08 -0.68 -13.15
CA GLN A 7 17.86 -0.34 -13.90
C GLN A 7 16.60 -0.49 -13.03
N PHE A 8 15.57 0.31 -13.33
CA PHE A 8 14.26 0.13 -12.70
C PHE A 8 13.64 -1.21 -13.07
N VAL A 9 13.02 -1.89 -12.10
CA VAL A 9 12.23 -3.12 -12.32
C VAL A 9 11.05 -2.89 -13.26
N PHE A 10 10.41 -1.72 -13.14
CA PHE A 10 9.32 -1.28 -14.01
C PHE A 10 9.73 -0.03 -14.78
N PRO A 11 10.50 -0.19 -15.87
CA PRO A 11 10.96 0.94 -16.64
C PRO A 11 9.83 1.48 -17.53
N SER A 12 9.83 2.79 -17.78
CA SER A 12 8.94 3.45 -18.73
C SER A 12 9.12 2.88 -20.14
N THR A 13 8.05 2.83 -20.94
CA THR A 13 8.10 2.39 -22.34
C THR A 13 8.96 3.33 -23.20
N VAL A 14 9.04 4.61 -22.83
CA VAL A 14 9.79 5.64 -23.57
C VAL A 14 11.07 6.04 -22.83
N ARG A 15 12.08 6.45 -23.59
CA ARG A 15 13.29 7.12 -23.08
C ARG A 15 13.05 8.63 -23.05
N CYS A 16 13.63 9.31 -22.08
CA CYS A 16 13.53 10.76 -21.91
C CYS A 16 14.91 11.36 -21.67
N LEU A 17 15.04 12.66 -21.94
CA LEU A 17 16.19 13.44 -21.53
C LEU A 17 16.12 13.69 -20.01
N HIS A 18 17.20 13.43 -19.28
CA HIS A 18 17.25 13.70 -17.85
C HIS A 18 17.17 15.22 -17.62
N PRO A 19 16.24 15.72 -16.78
CA PRO A 19 15.94 17.15 -16.70
C PRO A 19 17.10 17.99 -16.14
N THR A 20 17.98 17.37 -15.36
CA THR A 20 19.10 18.08 -14.69
C THR A 20 20.43 17.86 -15.39
N ASP A 21 20.68 16.65 -15.89
CA ASP A 21 22.01 16.24 -16.38
C ASP A 21 22.09 16.12 -17.91
N GLY A 22 20.96 16.19 -18.62
CA GLY A 22 20.93 16.19 -20.08
C GLY A 22 21.29 14.87 -20.78
N TYR A 23 21.49 13.77 -20.05
CA TYR A 23 21.69 12.45 -20.68
C TYR A 23 20.36 11.74 -20.96
N TYR A 24 20.34 10.82 -21.92
CA TYR A 24 19.15 10.00 -22.20
C TYR A 24 19.00 8.88 -21.17
N CYS A 25 17.92 8.92 -20.41
CA CYS A 25 17.59 7.92 -19.40
C CYS A 25 16.26 7.23 -19.70
N ARG A 26 16.04 6.09 -19.03
CA ARG A 26 14.73 5.44 -18.98
C ARG A 26 14.25 5.50 -17.55
N HIS A 27 13.29 6.39 -17.29
CA HIS A 27 12.73 6.54 -15.95
C HIS A 27 11.84 5.34 -15.58
N HIS A 28 11.41 5.25 -14.33
CA HIS A 28 10.40 4.27 -13.93
C HIS A 28 9.04 4.61 -14.57
N LEU A 29 8.16 3.61 -14.64
CA LEU A 29 6.79 3.77 -15.08
C LEU A 29 6.10 4.87 -14.27
N HIS A 30 5.41 5.77 -14.96
CA HIS A 30 4.71 6.87 -14.30
C HIS A 30 3.53 6.34 -13.47
N TRP A 31 3.31 6.91 -12.28
CA TRP A 31 2.31 6.43 -11.32
C TRP A 31 0.88 6.38 -11.89
N THR A 32 0.55 7.28 -12.85
CA THR A 32 -0.77 7.29 -13.48
C THR A 32 -1.04 6.02 -14.30
N ALA A 33 -0.02 5.32 -14.78
CA ALA A 33 -0.19 4.07 -15.50
C ALA A 33 -0.79 2.99 -14.58
N LEU A 34 -0.30 2.89 -13.33
CA LEU A 34 -0.88 2.00 -12.32
C LEU A 34 -2.31 2.43 -11.99
N THR A 35 -2.54 3.71 -11.73
CA THR A 35 -3.89 4.24 -11.42
C THR A 35 -4.90 3.94 -12.53
N LYS A 36 -4.52 4.12 -13.80
CA LYS A 36 -5.38 3.82 -14.95
C LYS A 36 -5.68 2.32 -15.05
N SER A 37 -4.66 1.48 -14.88
CA SER A 37 -4.80 0.03 -14.92
C SER A 37 -5.70 -0.47 -13.79
N LEU A 38 -5.54 0.10 -12.59
CA LEU A 38 -6.37 -0.21 -11.43
C LEU A 38 -7.83 0.19 -11.65
N ARG A 39 -8.10 1.39 -12.18
CA ARG A 39 -9.46 1.82 -12.53
C ARG A 39 -10.12 0.87 -13.53
N LYS A 40 -9.37 0.42 -14.55
CA LYS A 40 -9.86 -0.55 -15.52
C LYS A 40 -10.24 -1.87 -14.86
N ALA A 41 -9.40 -2.39 -13.96
CA ALA A 41 -9.70 -3.61 -13.21
C ALA A 41 -10.92 -3.45 -12.30
N LEU A 42 -11.05 -2.31 -11.59
CA LEU A 42 -12.18 -2.04 -10.70
C LEU A 42 -13.52 -2.03 -11.43
N ASN A 43 -13.57 -1.49 -12.66
CA ASN A 43 -14.77 -1.49 -13.49
C ASN A 43 -15.27 -2.89 -13.87
N GLN A 44 -14.43 -3.92 -13.73
CA GLN A 44 -14.78 -5.32 -13.97
C GLN A 44 -15.26 -6.04 -12.71
N THR A 45 -15.34 -5.32 -11.59
CA THR A 45 -15.75 -5.86 -10.28
C THR A 45 -17.02 -5.18 -9.78
N SER A 46 -17.68 -5.76 -8.78
CA SER A 46 -18.82 -5.17 -8.09
C SER A 46 -18.43 -4.21 -6.96
N ILE A 47 -17.15 -3.83 -6.85
CA ILE A 47 -16.62 -3.00 -5.76
C ILE A 47 -17.05 -1.55 -5.98
N ARG A 48 -17.91 -1.04 -5.09
CA ARG A 48 -18.40 0.35 -5.11
C ARG A 48 -17.53 1.34 -4.34
N LYS A 49 -16.56 0.84 -3.56
CA LYS A 49 -15.69 1.66 -2.73
C LYS A 49 -14.64 2.36 -3.59
N HIS A 50 -14.20 3.55 -3.18
CA HIS A 50 -13.05 4.20 -3.80
C HIS A 50 -11.77 3.41 -3.47
N VAL A 51 -11.12 2.86 -4.49
CA VAL A 51 -9.90 2.05 -4.33
C VAL A 51 -8.74 2.69 -5.06
N THR A 52 -7.62 2.87 -4.35
CA THR A 52 -6.35 3.39 -4.86
C THR A 52 -5.21 2.44 -4.51
N ALA A 53 -4.00 2.71 -5.00
CA ALA A 53 -2.80 2.00 -4.56
C ALA A 53 -2.62 2.04 -3.03
N HIS A 54 -3.01 3.15 -2.37
CA HIS A 54 -2.91 3.28 -0.92
C HIS A 54 -3.92 2.38 -0.19
N THR A 55 -5.08 2.09 -0.79
CA THR A 55 -6.04 1.12 -0.24
C THR A 55 -5.44 -0.27 -0.12
N PHE A 56 -4.65 -0.72 -1.11
CA PHE A 56 -3.95 -2.01 -1.01
C PHE A 56 -2.90 -2.02 0.09
N ARG A 57 -2.17 -0.92 0.29
CA ARG A 57 -1.22 -0.79 1.41
C ARG A 57 -1.94 -0.92 2.75
N HIS A 58 -3.11 -0.31 2.89
CA HIS A 58 -3.93 -0.46 4.09
C HIS A 58 -4.42 -1.90 4.28
N SER A 59 -4.97 -2.52 3.23
CA SER A 59 -5.43 -3.91 3.29
C SER A 59 -4.31 -4.87 3.65
N PHE A 60 -3.10 -4.68 3.12
CA PHE A 60 -1.92 -5.46 3.48
C PHE A 60 -1.60 -5.36 4.98
N ALA A 61 -1.54 -4.14 5.51
CA ALA A 61 -1.27 -3.90 6.93
C ALA A 61 -2.34 -4.53 7.84
N THR A 62 -3.62 -4.32 7.50
CA THR A 62 -4.74 -4.91 8.24
C THR A 62 -4.68 -6.44 8.23
N GLN A 63 -4.38 -7.04 7.07
CA GLN A 63 -4.35 -8.50 6.94
C GLN A 63 -3.16 -9.13 7.66
N LEU A 64 -2.01 -8.46 7.72
CA LEU A 64 -0.88 -8.90 8.55
C LEU A 64 -1.25 -8.94 10.04
N LEU A 65 -1.84 -7.86 10.55
CA LEU A 65 -2.27 -7.80 11.95
C LEU A 65 -3.38 -8.82 12.26
N LEU A 66 -4.33 -9.04 11.34
CA LEU A 66 -5.37 -10.08 11.50
C LEU A 66 -4.76 -11.50 11.57
N ASN A 67 -3.65 -11.73 10.88
CA ASN A 67 -2.92 -12.99 10.92
C ASN A 67 -1.97 -13.10 12.14
N GLY A 68 -2.06 -12.18 13.10
CA GLY A 68 -1.28 -12.21 14.33
C GLY A 68 0.15 -11.67 14.20
N ALA A 69 0.48 -10.97 13.12
CA ALA A 69 1.76 -10.27 13.03
C ALA A 69 1.83 -9.15 14.08
N ASP A 70 2.98 -9.01 14.74
CA ASP A 70 3.19 -7.91 15.68
C ASP A 70 3.20 -6.55 14.96
N ILE A 71 2.74 -5.51 15.66
CA ILE A 71 2.66 -4.16 15.11
C ILE A 71 4.05 -3.62 14.72
N SER A 72 5.11 -4.03 15.42
CA SER A 72 6.49 -3.70 15.09
C SER A 72 6.91 -4.28 13.74
N THR A 73 6.53 -5.53 13.47
CA THR A 73 6.77 -6.19 12.17
C THR A 73 6.02 -5.49 11.05
N VAL A 74 4.76 -5.10 11.28
CA VAL A 74 3.97 -4.37 10.29
C VAL A 74 4.56 -2.97 10.03
N GLN A 75 5.07 -2.30 11.06
CA GLN A 75 5.76 -1.02 10.91
C GLN A 75 7.00 -1.14 10.04
N GLU A 76 7.84 -2.15 10.27
CA GLU A 76 9.06 -2.41 9.52
C GLU A 76 8.75 -2.68 8.04
N LEU A 77 7.80 -3.57 7.76
CA LEU A 77 7.38 -3.90 6.39
C LEU A 77 6.78 -2.72 5.63
N LEU A 78 6.14 -1.79 6.32
CA LEU A 78 5.59 -0.58 5.73
C LEU A 78 6.60 0.56 5.64
N GLY A 79 7.80 0.42 6.23
CA GLY A 79 8.80 1.48 6.28
C GLY A 79 8.33 2.71 7.04
N HIS A 80 7.56 2.53 8.12
CA HIS A 80 7.07 3.63 8.94
C HIS A 80 8.13 4.03 9.98
N ASN A 81 8.49 5.32 10.02
CA ASN A 81 9.45 5.83 11.01
C ASN A 81 8.87 5.91 12.44
N TYR A 82 7.53 5.96 12.57
CA TYR A 82 6.86 6.08 13.86
C TYR A 82 5.75 5.05 14.01
N LEU A 83 5.67 4.41 15.19
CA LEU A 83 4.59 3.46 15.51
C LEU A 83 3.18 4.07 15.38
N ARG A 84 3.05 5.37 15.66
CA ARG A 84 1.77 6.10 15.60
C ARG A 84 1.08 6.00 14.24
N THR A 85 1.83 5.93 13.14
CA THR A 85 1.24 5.80 11.79
C THR A 85 0.73 4.38 11.52
N THR A 86 1.26 3.37 12.21
CA THR A 86 0.83 1.97 12.12
C THR A 86 -0.34 1.68 13.08
N GLN A 87 -0.43 2.38 14.20
CA GLN A 87 -1.53 2.26 15.19
C GLN A 87 -2.92 2.57 14.60
N ILE A 88 -3.00 3.30 13.47
CA ILE A 88 -4.27 3.51 12.78
C ILE A 88 -4.91 2.17 12.35
N TYR A 89 -4.10 1.15 12.04
CA TYR A 89 -4.62 -0.15 11.62
C TYR A 89 -5.16 -1.03 12.75
N THR A 90 -4.68 -0.84 13.98
CA THR A 90 -5.20 -1.60 15.13
C THR A 90 -6.61 -1.17 15.51
N TYR A 91 -6.96 0.11 15.28
CA TYR A 91 -8.34 0.60 15.43
C TYR A 91 -9.31 -0.09 14.48
N VAL A 92 -8.90 -0.31 13.22
CA VAL A 92 -9.73 -0.95 12.18
C VAL A 92 -10.02 -2.42 12.46
N ILE A 93 -9.10 -3.11 13.14
CA ILE A 93 -9.22 -4.54 13.46
C ILE A 93 -10.13 -4.79 14.66
N GLY A 94 -10.55 -3.73 15.37
CA GLY A 94 -11.50 -3.90 16.45
C GLY A 94 -10.88 -4.57 17.69
N GLN A 95 -9.61 -4.28 18.01
CA GLN A 95 -9.09 -4.44 19.37
C GLN A 95 -9.73 -3.40 20.35
N HIS A 96 -11.02 -3.13 20.16
CA HIS A 96 -11.98 -2.59 21.12
C HIS A 96 -12.90 -3.69 21.66
N SER A 97 -12.65 -4.98 21.38
CA SER A 97 -12.99 -6.00 22.36
C SER A 97 -11.94 -5.95 23.46
N SER A 98 -11.94 -4.92 24.28
CA SER A 98 -11.19 -4.86 25.55
C SER A 98 -11.67 -5.92 26.57
N GLY A 99 -12.23 -7.04 26.09
CA GLY A 99 -13.04 -7.97 26.85
C GLY A 99 -14.26 -7.33 27.53
N THR A 100 -14.54 -6.05 27.25
CA THR A 100 -15.51 -5.26 28.01
C THR A 100 -16.75 -5.03 27.16
N THR A 101 -17.81 -5.75 27.51
CA THR A 101 -19.16 -5.53 26.99
C THR A 101 -19.61 -4.12 27.33
N SER A 102 -20.18 -3.40 26.36
CA SER A 102 -20.80 -2.10 26.60
C SER A 102 -21.84 -2.22 27.72
N PRO A 103 -21.90 -1.28 28.68
CA PRO A 103 -22.97 -1.25 29.68
C PRO A 103 -24.38 -1.23 29.07
N MET A 104 -24.53 -0.71 27.85
CA MET A 104 -25.81 -0.69 27.12
C MET A 104 -26.19 -2.06 26.52
N ASP A 105 -25.22 -2.93 26.29
CA ASP A 105 -25.43 -4.29 25.78
C ASP A 105 -25.68 -5.30 26.91
N ARG A 106 -25.54 -4.87 28.17
CA ARG A 106 -25.76 -5.67 29.37
C ARG A 106 -27.24 -5.54 29.80
N LYS A 107 -28.14 -6.17 29.04
CA LYS A 107 -29.55 -6.36 29.45
C LYS A 107 -29.74 -7.64 30.24
#